data_AF-A0A9P7ASY5-F1
#
_entry.id   AF-A0A9P7ASY5-F1
#
_cell.length_a   1.000
_cell.length_b   1.000
_cell.length_c   1.000
_cell.angle_alpha   90.00
_cell.angle_beta   90.00
_cell.angle_gamma   90.00
#
_symmetry.space_group_name_H-M   'P 1'
#
loop_
_entity.id
_entity.type
_entity.pdbx_description
1 polymer ?
#
loop_
_entity_poly.entity_id
_entity_poly.type
_entity_poly.pdbx_seq_one_letter_code
_entity_poly.pdbx_strand_id
1 'polypeptide(L)'
;MGLYSPAWRFVGQHMRWTASMEKIVDAHARRAMNEPIPPYISIHTRHGDFSQQCEEFPVEQCFAPLSVIAHRVSEVQDEPRTRKGIEATHFIMTSDERDPEWWSDVGALGWTWGDYAAERAEEIYGKWHPVFIDAIIQSNGAGFVGTRGSRCPH
;
A
#
# COMPACT_ATOMS: atom_id res chain seq x y z
N MET A 1 -5.31 15.23 21.96
CA MET A 1 -6.17 15.89 20.96
C MET A 1 -5.28 16.81 20.14
N GLY A 2 -4.91 16.43 18.91
CA GLY A 2 -3.91 17.17 18.12
C GLY A 2 -3.90 16.66 16.69
N LEU A 3 -4.94 16.98 15.93
CA LEU A 3 -5.02 16.71 14.50
C LEU A 3 -4.02 17.63 13.78
N TYR A 4 -3.09 16.99 13.08
CA TYR A 4 -2.88 17.15 11.64
C TYR A 4 -3.32 18.50 11.08
N SER A 5 -2.38 19.34 10.62
CA SER A 5 -2.72 20.60 9.95
C SER A 5 -3.69 20.32 8.79
N PRO A 6 -4.99 20.66 8.93
CA PRO A 6 -6.02 20.29 7.96
C PRO A 6 -5.88 21.07 6.66
N ALA A 7 -4.98 22.06 6.60
CA ALA A 7 -4.66 22.80 5.38
C ALA A 7 -4.09 21.88 4.29
N TRP A 8 -3.31 20.86 4.66
CA TRP A 8 -2.66 19.98 3.69
C TRP A 8 -3.65 19.16 2.85
N ARG A 9 -4.85 18.86 3.35
CA ARG A 9 -5.90 18.20 2.53
C ARG A 9 -6.35 19.07 1.35
N PHE A 10 -6.31 20.39 1.50
CA PHE A 10 -6.68 21.34 0.46
C PHE A 10 -5.51 21.67 -0.48
N VAL A 11 -4.27 21.46 -0.04
CA VAL A 11 -3.09 21.64 -0.90
C VAL A 11 -2.82 20.37 -1.70
N GLY A 12 -2.98 19.20 -1.09
CA GLY A 12 -2.72 17.89 -1.71
C GLY A 12 -3.53 17.63 -2.98
N GLN A 13 -4.76 18.15 -3.08
CA GLN A 13 -5.59 18.03 -4.29
C GLN A 13 -4.98 18.69 -5.54
N HIS A 14 -4.01 19.60 -5.36
CA HIS A 14 -3.29 20.25 -6.44
C HIS A 14 -1.99 19.52 -6.81
N MET A 15 -1.55 18.56 -5.99
CA MET A 15 -0.41 17.71 -6.32
C MET A 15 -0.86 16.69 -7.36
N ARG A 16 -0.15 16.65 -8.48
CA ARG A 16 -0.37 15.69 -9.56
C ARG A 16 0.92 14.95 -9.82
N TRP A 17 0.81 13.64 -10.02
CA TRP A 17 1.93 12.84 -10.46
C TRP A 17 2.32 13.22 -11.88
N THR A 18 3.61 13.12 -12.19
CA THR A 18 4.08 13.34 -13.56
C THR A 18 3.76 12.11 -14.39
N ALA A 19 3.45 12.29 -15.68
CA ALA A 19 3.18 11.18 -16.58
C ALA A 19 4.36 10.20 -16.70
N SER A 20 5.60 10.65 -16.44
CA SER A 20 6.77 9.77 -16.38
C SER A 20 6.72 8.84 -15.16
N MET A 21 6.32 9.35 -14.00
CA MET A 21 6.19 8.53 -12.79
C MET A 21 5.05 7.54 -12.89
N GLU A 22 3.90 7.95 -13.43
CA GLU A 22 2.77 7.05 -13.66
C GLU A 22 3.17 5.86 -14.56
N LYS A 23 3.94 6.11 -15.63
CA LYS A 23 4.45 5.04 -16.50
C LYS A 23 5.40 4.06 -15.79
N ILE A 24 6.25 4.56 -14.91
CA ILE A 24 7.14 3.71 -14.11
C ILE A 24 6.30 2.82 -13.20
N VAL A 25 5.34 3.40 -12.49
CA VAL A 25 4.45 2.69 -11.57
C VAL A 25 3.60 1.66 -12.28
N ASP A 26 3.04 2.00 -13.44
CA ASP A 26 2.29 1.05 -14.27
C ASP A 26 3.13 -0.18 -14.61
N ALA A 27 4.42 0.02 -14.90
CA ALA A 27 5.33 -1.08 -15.20
C ALA A 27 5.57 -1.97 -13.97
N HIS A 28 5.72 -1.38 -12.78
CA HIS A 28 5.85 -2.11 -11.51
C HIS A 28 4.57 -2.88 -11.17
N ALA A 29 3.40 -2.23 -11.23
CA ALA A 29 2.11 -2.85 -10.93
C ALA A 29 1.78 -4.01 -11.88
N ARG A 30 2.08 -3.87 -13.18
CA ARG A 30 1.92 -4.97 -14.15
C ARG A 30 2.83 -6.15 -13.85
N ARG A 31 4.07 -5.91 -13.39
CA ARG A 31 4.98 -6.99 -13.01
C ARG A 31 4.51 -7.70 -11.74
N ALA A 32 4.06 -6.94 -10.73
CA ALA A 32 3.52 -7.49 -9.51
C ALA A 32 2.29 -8.38 -9.75
N MET A 33 1.39 -7.97 -10.65
CA MET A 33 0.17 -8.73 -10.96
C MET A 33 0.30 -9.74 -12.10
N ASN A 34 1.39 -9.69 -12.87
CA ASN A 34 1.62 -10.46 -14.09
C ASN A 34 0.51 -10.30 -15.18
N GLU A 35 -0.25 -9.20 -15.14
CA GLU A 35 -1.41 -8.95 -16.01
C GLU A 35 -1.59 -7.44 -16.29
N PRO A 36 -2.42 -7.03 -17.29
CA PRO A 36 -2.89 -5.64 -17.38
C PRO A 36 -3.58 -5.23 -16.07
N ILE A 37 -3.27 -4.04 -15.56
CA ILE A 37 -3.71 -3.58 -14.23
C ILE A 37 -5.25 -3.51 -14.17
N PRO A 38 -5.93 -4.44 -13.48
CA PRO A 38 -7.36 -4.39 -13.25
C PRO A 38 -7.67 -3.44 -12.08
N PRO A 39 -8.94 -3.14 -11.78
CA PRO A 39 -9.29 -2.49 -10.52
C PRO A 39 -8.81 -3.33 -9.33
N TYR A 40 -7.98 -2.72 -8.48
CA TYR A 40 -7.38 -3.37 -7.32
C TYR A 40 -7.60 -2.57 -6.04
N ILE A 41 -7.48 -3.24 -4.90
CA ILE A 41 -7.41 -2.57 -3.59
C ILE A 41 -5.95 -2.46 -3.19
N SER A 42 -5.56 -1.25 -2.80
CA SER A 42 -4.23 -1.00 -2.29
C SER A 42 -4.21 -1.20 -0.78
N ILE A 43 -3.19 -1.90 -0.29
CA ILE A 43 -2.99 -2.18 1.12
C ILE A 43 -1.63 -1.62 1.51
N HIS A 44 -1.59 -0.85 2.59
CA HIS A 44 -0.36 -0.32 3.15
C HIS A 44 -0.23 -0.75 4.61
N THR A 45 0.80 -1.55 4.87
CA THR A 45 1.15 -1.96 6.23
C THR A 45 2.56 -1.48 6.52
N ARG A 46 2.74 -0.72 7.60
CA ARG A 46 4.06 -0.34 8.08
C ARG A 46 4.39 -1.23 9.27
N HIS A 47 5.32 -2.17 9.10
CA HIS A 47 5.63 -3.23 10.05
C HIS A 47 7.12 -3.23 10.44
N GLY A 48 8.01 -2.87 9.53
CA GLY A 48 9.46 -3.01 9.74
C GLY A 48 10.07 -1.93 10.64
N ASP A 49 9.93 -0.66 10.28
CA ASP A 49 10.68 0.45 10.89
C ASP A 49 9.98 1.11 12.09
N PHE A 50 8.75 0.67 12.40
CA PHE A 50 7.94 1.19 13.51
C PHE A 50 8.01 0.36 14.80
N SER A 51 8.79 -0.73 14.81
CA SER A 51 8.98 -1.58 15.99
C SER A 51 9.49 -0.80 17.22
N GLN A 52 10.22 0.30 17.03
CA GLN A 52 10.65 1.19 18.12
C GLN A 52 9.50 1.94 18.80
N GLN A 53 8.33 2.09 18.15
CA GLN A 53 7.15 2.70 18.77
C GLN A 53 6.31 1.71 19.57
N CYS A 54 6.66 0.43 19.50
CA CYS A 54 5.99 -0.65 20.22
C CYS A 54 6.53 -0.81 21.65
N GLU A 55 7.09 0.23 22.26
CA GLU A 55 7.88 0.19 23.51
C GLU A 55 7.25 -0.65 24.64
N GLU A 56 5.92 -0.71 24.72
CA GLU A 56 5.16 -1.42 25.77
C GLU A 56 4.56 -2.78 25.34
N PHE A 57 4.66 -3.16 24.06
CA PHE A 57 4.01 -4.36 23.52
C PHE A 57 4.97 -5.20 22.67
N PRO A 58 4.87 -6.55 22.70
CA PRO A 58 5.48 -7.39 21.69
C PRO A 58 5.09 -6.92 20.28
N VAL A 59 6.02 -6.99 19.33
CA VAL A 59 5.82 -6.52 17.94
C VAL A 59 4.55 -7.14 17.33
N GLU A 60 4.29 -8.39 17.67
CA GLU A 60 3.14 -9.19 17.23
C GLU A 60 1.79 -8.69 17.78
N GLN A 61 1.82 -7.95 18.89
CA GLN A 61 0.64 -7.31 19.50
C GLN A 61 0.53 -5.84 19.11
N CYS A 62 1.63 -5.23 18.69
CA CYS A 62 1.70 -3.85 18.23
C CYS A 62 1.15 -3.70 16.81
N PHE A 63 1.49 -4.64 15.92
CA PHE A 63 1.00 -4.64 14.55
C PHE A 63 -0.25 -5.51 14.40
N ALA A 64 -1.16 -5.07 13.52
CA ALA A 64 -2.35 -5.85 13.22
C ALA A 64 -1.95 -7.13 12.47
N PRO A 65 -2.39 -8.31 12.93
CA PRO A 65 -2.12 -9.55 12.20
C PRO A 65 -2.79 -9.51 10.82
N LEU A 66 -2.23 -10.25 9.85
CA LEU A 66 -2.74 -10.32 8.48
C LEU A 66 -4.24 -10.68 8.43
N SER A 67 -4.73 -11.49 9.37
CA SER A 67 -6.15 -11.85 9.48
C SER A 67 -7.06 -10.64 9.74
N VAL A 68 -6.61 -9.68 10.56
CA VAL A 68 -7.35 -8.44 10.82
C VAL A 68 -7.30 -7.54 9.59
N ILE A 69 -6.17 -7.48 8.90
CA ILE A 69 -6.03 -6.72 7.65
C ILE A 69 -6.98 -7.31 6.59
N ALA A 70 -7.03 -8.63 6.45
CA ALA A 70 -7.91 -9.33 5.51
C ALA A 70 -9.39 -9.04 5.78
N HIS A 71 -9.80 -9.01 7.05
CA HIS A 71 -11.15 -8.60 7.42
C HIS A 71 -11.45 -7.15 6.97
N ARG A 72 -10.51 -6.20 7.17
CA ARG A 72 -10.69 -4.82 6.70
C ARG A 72 -10.72 -4.70 5.19
N VAL A 73 -9.92 -5.51 4.49
CA VAL A 73 -9.96 -5.60 3.03
C VAL A 73 -11.35 -6.03 2.54
N SER A 74 -11.98 -7.02 3.18
CA SER A 74 -13.34 -7.43 2.81
C SER A 74 -14.39 -6.33 3.01
N GLU A 75 -14.28 -5.53 4.08
CA GLU A 75 -15.18 -4.39 4.29
C GLU A 75 -14.98 -3.29 3.22
N VAL A 76 -13.73 -3.05 2.81
CA VAL A 76 -13.40 -2.06 1.78
C VAL A 76 -13.77 -2.54 0.38
N GLN A 77 -13.82 -3.85 0.12
CA GLN A 77 -14.31 -4.40 -1.15
C GLN A 77 -15.78 -4.07 -1.43
N ASP A 78 -16.59 -3.98 -0.37
CA ASP A 78 -18.02 -3.74 -0.51
C ASP A 78 -18.32 -2.31 -1.00
N GLU A 79 -17.49 -1.32 -0.67
CA GLU A 79 -17.74 0.06 -1.06
C GLU A 79 -17.65 0.29 -2.59
N PRO A 80 -16.54 -0.08 -3.30
CA PRO A 80 -16.47 0.00 -4.76
C PRO A 80 -17.57 -0.80 -5.44
N ARG A 81 -17.91 -1.98 -4.91
CA ARG A 81 -18.95 -2.86 -5.45
C ARG A 81 -20.32 -2.22 -5.37
N THR A 82 -20.70 -1.72 -4.19
CA THR A 82 -22.05 -1.16 -3.94
C THR A 82 -22.24 0.23 -4.56
N ARG A 83 -21.20 1.08 -4.55
CA ARG A 83 -21.31 2.47 -5.03
C ARG A 83 -21.01 2.63 -6.52
N LYS A 84 -20.10 1.82 -7.06
CA LYS A 84 -19.57 1.99 -8.43
C LYS A 84 -19.80 0.76 -9.32
N GLY A 85 -20.28 -0.36 -8.78
CA GLY A 85 -20.43 -1.62 -9.53
C GLY A 85 -19.08 -2.23 -9.94
N ILE A 86 -17.99 -1.85 -9.26
CA ILE A 86 -16.64 -2.33 -9.56
C ILE A 86 -16.32 -3.48 -8.60
N GLU A 87 -16.08 -4.68 -9.14
CA GLU A 87 -15.56 -5.81 -8.37
C GLU A 87 -14.03 -5.81 -8.41
N ALA A 88 -13.41 -5.29 -7.35
CA ALA A 88 -11.95 -5.28 -7.18
C ALA A 88 -11.51 -6.57 -6.47
N THR A 89 -11.08 -7.56 -7.24
CA THR A 89 -10.60 -8.86 -6.74
C THR A 89 -9.08 -8.97 -6.65
N HIS A 90 -8.37 -7.91 -7.07
CA HIS A 90 -6.91 -7.86 -7.07
C HIS A 90 -6.41 -6.95 -5.95
N PHE A 91 -5.22 -7.25 -5.43
CA PHE A 91 -4.66 -6.55 -4.28
C PHE A 91 -3.17 -6.31 -4.47
N ILE A 92 -2.73 -5.09 -4.13
CA ILE A 92 -1.31 -4.78 -4.00
C ILE A 92 -1.02 -4.39 -2.55
N MET A 93 -0.14 -5.16 -1.91
CA MET A 93 0.44 -4.87 -0.61
C MET A 93 1.72 -4.04 -0.78
N THR A 94 1.81 -2.95 -0.01
CA THR A 94 3.02 -2.14 0.16
C THR A 94 3.41 -2.18 1.63
N SER A 95 4.64 -2.62 1.91
CA SER A 95 5.16 -2.74 3.27
C SER A 95 6.67 -2.56 3.29
N ASP A 96 7.19 -2.10 4.42
CA ASP A 96 8.61 -2.00 4.72
C ASP A 96 9.17 -3.28 5.39
N GLU A 97 8.36 -4.34 5.47
CA GLU A 97 8.74 -5.65 6.01
C GLU A 97 9.76 -6.39 5.15
N ARG A 98 10.67 -7.11 5.79
CA ARG A 98 11.75 -7.90 5.16
C ARG A 98 11.66 -9.39 5.44
N ASP A 99 10.79 -9.82 6.35
CA ASP A 99 10.58 -11.22 6.69
C ASP A 99 9.96 -11.99 5.52
N PRO A 100 10.68 -12.96 4.92
CA PRO A 100 10.15 -13.75 3.82
C PRO A 100 8.97 -14.65 4.23
N GLU A 101 8.86 -15.06 5.50
CA GLU A 101 7.73 -15.86 5.98
C GLU A 101 6.44 -15.02 5.96
N TRP A 102 6.53 -13.76 6.40
CA TRP A 102 5.41 -12.82 6.34
C TRP A 102 4.95 -12.55 4.89
N TRP A 103 5.88 -12.37 3.96
CA TRP A 103 5.55 -12.21 2.54
C TRP A 103 4.97 -13.49 1.92
N SER A 104 5.38 -14.68 2.39
CA SER A 104 4.76 -15.94 2.00
C SER A 104 3.30 -16.00 2.44
N ASP A 105 2.99 -15.58 3.66
CA ASP A 105 1.61 -15.51 4.17
C ASP A 105 0.76 -14.50 3.40
N VAL A 106 1.32 -13.35 3.03
CA VAL A 106 0.68 -12.37 2.14
C VAL A 106 0.35 -13.00 0.78
N GLY A 107 1.29 -13.73 0.20
CA GLY A 107 1.07 -14.47 -1.05
C GLY A 107 0.01 -15.56 -0.93
N ALA A 108 -0.07 -16.24 0.22
CA ALA A 108 -1.11 -17.26 0.50
C ALA A 108 -2.53 -16.65 0.56
N LEU A 109 -2.65 -15.36 0.89
CA LEU A 109 -3.90 -14.60 0.82
C LEU A 109 -4.26 -14.15 -0.61
N GLY A 110 -3.40 -14.42 -1.60
CA GLY A 110 -3.58 -14.00 -2.98
C GLY A 110 -3.24 -12.52 -3.22
N TRP A 111 -2.48 -11.89 -2.31
CA TRP A 111 -2.07 -10.50 -2.47
C TRP A 111 -0.71 -10.43 -3.17
N THR A 112 -0.55 -9.43 -4.03
CA THR A 112 0.69 -9.20 -4.78
C THR A 112 1.46 -8.02 -4.22
N TRP A 113 2.74 -7.89 -4.53
CA TRP A 113 3.58 -6.76 -4.13
C TRP A 113 4.65 -6.48 -5.18
N GLY A 114 5.19 -5.26 -5.19
CA GLY A 114 6.34 -4.91 -6.01
C GLY A 114 7.64 -5.33 -5.32
N ASP A 115 8.50 -6.09 -6.02
CA ASP A 115 9.82 -6.45 -5.51
C ASP A 115 10.86 -5.43 -6.01
N TYR A 116 10.96 -4.29 -5.32
CA TYR A 116 11.85 -3.21 -5.72
C TYR A 116 13.33 -3.58 -5.65
N ALA A 117 13.70 -4.59 -4.84
CA ALA A 117 15.07 -5.09 -4.75
C ALA A 117 15.42 -5.91 -5.98
N ALA A 118 14.58 -6.88 -6.37
CA ALA A 118 14.75 -7.65 -7.60
C ALA A 118 14.71 -6.75 -8.84
N GLU A 119 13.91 -5.69 -8.80
CA GLU A 119 13.77 -4.72 -9.89
C GLU A 119 14.84 -3.62 -9.89
N ARG A 120 15.73 -3.61 -8.88
CA ARG A 120 16.83 -2.61 -8.72
C ARG A 120 16.34 -1.16 -8.79
N ALA A 121 15.12 -0.91 -8.29
CA ALA A 121 14.45 0.38 -8.46
C ALA A 121 15.24 1.54 -7.85
N GLU A 122 15.89 1.31 -6.69
CA GLU A 122 16.75 2.32 -6.06
C GLU A 122 18.02 2.61 -6.87
N GLU A 123 18.61 1.61 -7.51
CA GLU A 123 19.84 1.79 -8.30
C GLU A 123 19.56 2.52 -9.61
N ILE A 124 18.40 2.24 -10.23
CA ILE A 124 18.02 2.79 -11.53
C ILE A 124 17.46 4.20 -11.38
N TYR A 125 16.60 4.42 -10.38
CA TYR A 125 15.84 5.66 -10.25
C TYR A 125 16.22 6.49 -9.02
N GLY A 126 16.89 5.90 -8.03
CA GLY A 126 17.33 6.57 -6.81
C GLY A 126 16.47 6.23 -5.59
N LYS A 127 17.04 6.44 -4.41
CA LYS A 127 16.52 6.02 -3.09
C LYS A 127 15.06 6.41 -2.78
N TRP A 128 14.57 7.52 -3.33
CA TRP A 128 13.21 8.01 -3.04
C TRP A 128 12.13 7.44 -3.97
N HIS A 129 12.52 6.80 -5.07
CA HIS A 129 11.54 6.28 -6.03
C HIS A 129 10.63 5.20 -5.48
N PRO A 130 11.10 4.20 -4.69
CA PRO A 130 10.21 3.23 -4.08
C PRO A 130 9.06 3.88 -3.28
N VAL A 131 9.38 4.93 -2.52
CA VAL A 131 8.38 5.70 -1.74
C VAL A 131 7.32 6.35 -2.63
N PHE A 132 7.74 6.93 -3.76
CA PHE A 132 6.80 7.52 -4.72
C PHE A 132 6.01 6.45 -5.47
N ILE A 133 6.61 5.31 -5.78
CA ILE A 133 5.91 4.19 -6.43
C ILE A 133 4.80 3.69 -5.50
N ASP A 134 5.10 3.44 -4.23
CA ASP A 134 4.11 3.04 -3.23
C ASP A 134 2.99 4.08 -3.10
N ALA A 135 3.32 5.37 -3.00
CA ALA A 135 2.32 6.43 -2.89
C ALA A 135 1.38 6.49 -4.10
N ILE A 136 1.90 6.28 -5.32
CA ILE A 136 1.09 6.25 -6.54
C ILE A 136 0.21 4.99 -6.56
N ILE A 137 0.77 3.82 -6.24
CA ILE A 137 0.01 2.56 -6.14
C ILE A 137 -1.14 2.69 -5.14
N GLN A 138 -0.89 3.29 -3.97
CA GLN A 138 -1.90 3.56 -2.95
C GLN A 138 -2.99 4.50 -3.47
N SER A 139 -2.60 5.57 -4.19
CA SER A 139 -3.56 6.54 -4.73
C SER A 139 -4.39 6.02 -5.92
N ASN A 140 -3.88 5.03 -6.66
CA ASN A 140 -4.53 4.48 -7.86
C ASN A 140 -5.50 3.32 -7.56
N GLY A 141 -5.52 2.81 -6.33
CA GLY A 141 -6.43 1.73 -5.92
C GLY A 141 -7.90 2.16 -5.97
N ALA A 142 -8.79 1.23 -6.32
CA ALA A 142 -10.24 1.42 -6.23
C ALA A 142 -10.74 1.53 -4.78
N GLY A 143 -9.94 1.00 -3.84
CA GLY A 143 -10.07 1.14 -2.39
C GLY A 143 -8.69 1.11 -1.74
N PHE A 144 -8.62 1.55 -0.47
CA PHE A 144 -7.37 1.65 0.30
C PHE A 144 -7.57 1.15 1.73
N VAL A 145 -6.65 0.30 2.19
CA VAL A 145 -6.54 -0.15 3.59
C VAL A 145 -5.16 0.26 4.11
N GLY A 146 -5.11 1.14 5.11
CA GLY A 146 -3.87 1.64 5.71
C GLY A 146 -3.78 1.40 7.21
N THR A 147 -2.57 1.35 7.76
CA THR A 147 -2.34 1.28 9.21
C THR A 147 -2.55 2.62 9.90
N ARG A 148 -3.39 2.66 10.94
CA ARG A 148 -3.61 3.85 11.78
C ARG A 148 -2.30 4.24 12.49
N GLY A 149 -1.81 5.46 12.27
CA GLY A 149 -0.54 5.97 12.82
C GLY A 149 0.54 6.20 11.76
N SER A 150 0.40 5.59 10.58
CA SER A 150 1.19 5.94 9.40
C SER A 150 0.64 7.24 8.78
N ARG A 151 1.53 8.17 8.41
CA ARG A 151 1.16 9.47 7.81
C ARG A 151 0.81 9.30 6.33
N CYS A 152 -0.21 8.50 6.03
CA CYS A 152 -0.94 8.52 4.77
C CYS A 152 -2.39 8.02 4.95
N PRO A 153 -3.29 8.79 5.57
CA PRO A 153 -4.71 8.66 5.31
C PRO A 153 -5.13 9.67 4.24
N HIS A 154 -5.89 9.20 3.25
CA HIS A 154 -6.64 10.04 2.32
C HIS A 154 -7.52 11.07 3.05
#